data_AF-A0A4J2BHR1-F1
#
_entry.id   AF-A0A4J2BHR1-F1
#
_cell.length_a   1.000
_cell.length_b   1.000
_cell.length_c   1.000
_cell.angle_alpha   90.00
_cell.angle_beta   90.00
_cell.angle_gamma   90.00
#
_symmetry.space_group_name_H-M   'P 1'
#
loop_
_entity.id
_entity.type
_entity.pdbx_description
1 polymer ?
#
loop_
_entity_poly.entity_id
_entity_poly.type
_entity_poly.pdbx_seq_one_letter_code
_entity_poly.pdbx_strand_id
1 'polypeptide(L)' 'MAEFTFEIEEHLLTLSENEKGWTKEINRVSFNGAPAKFDIRAWSPDHTKMGKGITLSNEEFQTMVNAFKGN' A
#
# COMPACT_ATOMS: atom_id res chain seq x y z
N MET A 1 22.18 11.93 -2.30
CA MET A 1 20.78 11.61 -2.01
C MET A 1 20.72 10.13 -1.71
N ALA A 2 20.15 9.72 -0.58
CA ALA A 2 20.00 8.29 -0.29
C ALA A 2 19.05 7.68 -1.34
N GLU A 3 19.38 6.48 -1.81
CA GLU A 3 18.50 5.70 -2.68
C GLU A 3 17.20 5.41 -1.93
N PHE A 4 16.05 5.70 -2.55
CA PHE A 4 14.76 5.39 -1.97
C PHE A 4 14.50 3.90 -2.16
N THR A 5 14.39 3.16 -1.05
CA THR A 5 14.10 1.73 -1.08
C THR A 5 12.73 1.46 -0.47
N PHE A 6 12.08 0.41 -0.95
CA PHE A 6 10.83 -0.06 -0.39
C PHE A 6 10.77 -1.59 -0.46
N GLU A 7 10.07 -2.19 0.48
CA GLU A 7 9.83 -3.62 0.54
C GLU A 7 8.36 -3.85 0.89
N ILE A 8 7.66 -4.65 0.07
CA ILE A 8 6.30 -5.09 0.38
C ILE A 8 6.43 -6.30 1.30
N GLU A 9 6.25 -6.08 2.60
CA GLU A 9 6.35 -7.15 3.60
C GLU A 9 5.10 -8.05 3.59
N GLU A 10 3.94 -7.49 3.27
CA GLU A 10 2.67 -8.22 3.28
C GLU A 10 1.71 -7.64 2.23
N HIS A 11 1.09 -8.51 1.43
CA HIS A 11 -0.03 -8.14 0.56
C HIS A 11 -1.35 -8.44 1.26
N LEU A 12 -2.26 -7.47 1.37
CA LEU A 12 -3.53 -7.65 2.07
C LEU A 12 -4.70 -7.84 1.11
N LEU A 13 -4.84 -6.95 0.12
CA LEU A 13 -5.86 -7.10 -0.93
C LEU A 13 -5.58 -6.24 -2.17
N THR A 14 -6.12 -6.70 -3.31
CA THR A 14 -6.25 -5.91 -4.53
C THR A 14 -7.65 -5.31 -4.63
N LEU A 15 -7.73 -3.98 -4.71
CA LEU A 15 -8.98 -3.21 -4.82
C LEU A 15 -9.51 -3.18 -6.25
N SER A 16 -8.63 -3.06 -7.24
CA SER A 16 -9.00 -2.94 -8.64
C SER A 16 -7.81 -3.19 -9.55
N GLU A 17 -8.07 -3.55 -10.80
CA GLU A 17 -7.07 -3.62 -11.87
C GLU A 17 -7.53 -2.77 -13.07
N ASN A 18 -6.59 -2.16 -13.78
CA ASN A 18 -6.89 -1.44 -15.03
C ASN A 18 -6.44 -2.21 -16.27
N GLU A 19 -6.85 -1.75 -17.46
CA GLU A 19 -6.53 -2.39 -18.75
C GLU A 19 -5.04 -2.52 -19.05
N LYS A 20 -4.17 -1.75 -18.35
CA LYS A 20 -2.72 -1.80 -18.48
C LYS A 20 -2.07 -2.75 -17.47
N GLY A 21 -2.86 -3.51 -16.71
CA GLY A 21 -2.42 -4.44 -15.69
C GLY A 21 -1.95 -3.78 -14.38
N TRP A 22 -2.13 -2.47 -14.22
CA TRP A 22 -1.81 -1.83 -12.94
C TRP A 22 -2.89 -2.16 -11.92
N THR A 23 -2.46 -2.60 -10.76
CA THR A 23 -3.31 -2.99 -9.64
C THR A 23 -3.29 -1.90 -8.59
N LYS A 24 -4.46 -1.51 -8.08
CA LYS A 24 -4.56 -0.72 -6.85
C LYS A 24 -4.70 -1.68 -5.68
N GLU A 25 -3.80 -1.61 -4.72
CA GLU A 25 -3.67 -2.58 -3.65
C GLU A 25 -3.61 -1.92 -2.29
N ILE A 26 -3.91 -2.69 -1.25
CA ILE A 26 -3.59 -2.38 0.14
C ILE A 26 -2.53 -3.39 0.59
N ASN A 27 -1.35 -2.88 0.96
CA ASN A 27 -0.19 -3.67 1.36
C ASN A 27 0.39 -3.15 2.68
N ARG A 28 1.25 -3.93 3.33
CA ARG A 28 2.21 -3.42 4.31
C ARG A 28 3.55 -3.19 3.64
N VAL A 29 4.02 -1.95 3.69
CA VAL A 29 5.24 -1.54 2.99
C VAL A 29 6.22 -0.90 3.96
N SER A 30 7.44 -1.43 3.99
CA SER A 30 8.60 -0.84 4.63
C SER A 30 9.24 0.14 3.66
N PHE A 31 9.44 1.38 4.09
CA PHE A 31 10.10 2.41 3.29
C PHE A 31 11.43 2.77 3.94
N ASN A 32 12.52 2.69 3.18
CA ASN A 32 13.89 2.98 3.63
C ASN A 32 14.29 2.22 4.91
N GLY A 33 13.82 0.97 5.06
CA GLY A 33 14.09 0.12 6.23
C GLY A 33 13.32 0.49 7.50
N ALA A 34 12.36 1.43 7.43
CA ALA A 34 11.48 1.74 8.55
C ALA A 34 10.41 0.64 8.73
N PRO A 35 9.84 0.47 9.94
CA PRO A 35 8.79 -0.52 10.17
C PRO A 35 7.63 -0.40 9.17
N ALA A 36 7.19 -1.53 8.61
CA ALA A 36 6.16 -1.51 7.59
C ALA A 36 4.82 -0.96 8.10
N LYS A 37 4.22 -0.10 7.28
CA LYS A 37 2.93 0.56 7.53
C LYS A 37 1.93 0.16 6.46
N PHE A 38 0.64 0.40 6.73
CA PHE A 38 -0.39 0.20 5.72
C PHE A 38 -0.24 1.22 4.61
N ASP A 39 -0.33 0.75 3.37
CA ASP A 39 -0.17 1.60 2.22
C ASP A 39 -1.17 1.22 1.14
N ILE A 40 -1.87 2.24 0.63
CA ILE A 40 -2.86 2.11 -0.42
C ILE A 40 -2.34 2.82 -1.65
N ARG A 41 -1.90 2.07 -2.65
CA ARG A 41 -1.36 2.65 -3.89
C ARG A 41 -1.55 1.77 -5.10
N ALA A 42 -1.32 2.37 -6.27
CA ALA A 42 -1.23 1.63 -7.51
C ALA A 42 0.18 1.06 -7.71
N TRP A 43 0.27 -0.18 -8.17
CA TRP A 43 1.50 -0.89 -8.49
C TRP A 43 1.51 -1.29 -9.97
N SER A 44 2.71 -1.33 -10.56
CA SER A 44 2.90 -1.99 -11.85
C SER A 44 2.72 -3.50 -11.72
N PRO A 45 2.45 -4.23 -12.81
CA PRO A 45 2.25 -5.69 -12.79
C PRO A 45 3.39 -6.50 -12.14
N ASP A 46 4.59 -5.93 -12.11
CA ASP A 46 5.83 -6.53 -11.58
C ASP A 46 6.26 -5.91 -10.23
N HIS A 47 5.44 -5.04 -9.62
CA HIS A 47 5.70 -4.30 -8.38
C HIS A 47 7.01 -3.49 -8.36
N THR A 48 7.63 -3.22 -9.51
CA THR A 48 8.87 -2.42 -9.58
C THR A 48 8.60 -0.92 -9.56
N LYS A 49 7.38 -0.49 -9.95
CA LYS A 49 6.96 0.90 -9.98
C LYS A 49 5.72 1.10 -9.13
N MET A 50 5.73 2.23 -8.43
CA MET A 50 4.61 2.71 -7.64
C MET A 50 3.97 3.93 -8.28
N GLY A 51 2.64 3.97 -8.28
CA GLY A 51 1.84 5.13 -8.67
C GLY A 51 1.52 6.03 -7.46
N LYS A 52 0.56 6.93 -7.65
CA LYS A 52 0.02 7.74 -6.55
C LYS A 52 -0.65 6.84 -5.51
N GLY A 53 -0.47 7.19 -4.25
CA GLY A 53 -1.04 6.48 -3.12
C GLY A 53 -0.88 7.23 -1.81
N ILE A 54 -1.25 6.58 -0.72
CA ILE A 54 -1.17 7.11 0.64
C ILE A 54 -0.67 6.01 1.57
N THR A 55 0.27 6.37 2.44
CA THR A 55 0.69 5.54 3.57
C THR A 55 -0.08 5.97 4.80
N LEU A 56 -0.64 5.02 5.52
CA LEU A 56 -1.41 5.21 6.74
C LEU A 56 -0.65 4.59 7.91
N SER A 57 -0.60 5.30 9.04
CA SER A 57 -0.22 4.69 10.31
C SER A 57 -1.21 3.59 10.70
N ASN A 58 -0.80 2.73 11.63
CA ASN A 58 -1.66 1.68 12.15
C ASN A 58 -2.94 2.25 12.79
N GLU A 59 -2.84 3.40 13.46
CA GLU A 59 -3.97 4.07 14.11
C GLU A 59 -4.98 4.63 13.10
N GLU A 60 -4.50 5.28 12.02
CA GLU A 60 -5.35 5.79 10.94
C GLU A 60 -6.06 4.65 10.22
N PHE A 61 -5.35 3.56 9.91
CA PHE A 61 -5.93 2.40 9.24
C PHE A 61 -6.98 1.72 10.14
N GLN A 62 -6.69 1.53 11.43
CA GLN A 62 -7.64 0.96 12.38
C GLN A 62 -8.91 1.81 12.51
N THR A 63 -8.76 3.14 12.54
CA THR A 63 -9.90 4.07 12.59
C THR A 63 -10.79 3.90 11.37
N MET A 64 -10.20 3.82 10.17
CA MET A 64 -10.91 3.59 8.92
C MET A 64 -11.63 2.23 8.90
N VAL A 65 -10.95 1.16 9.31
CA VAL A 65 -11.54 -0.19 9.38
C VAL A 65 -12.71 -0.24 10.36
N ASN A 66 -12.61 0.40 11.52
CA ASN A 66 -13.70 0.45 12.50
C ASN A 66 -14.93 1.19 11.93
N ALA A 67 -14.72 2.29 11.21
CA ALA A 67 -15.81 3.04 10.59
C ALA A 67 -16.55 2.22 9.52
N PHE A 68 -15.85 1.40 8.74
CA PHE A 68 -16.47 0.57 7.70
C PHE A 68 -17.06 -0.75 8.20
N LYS A 69 -16.56 -1.31 9.31
CA LYS A 69 -17.09 -2.56 9.89
C LYS A 69 -18.47 -2.40 10.55
N GLY A 70 -18.86 -1.16 10.90
CA GLY A 70 -20.08 -0.86 11.64
C GLY A 70 -21.33 -0.54 10.82
N ASN A 71 -21.28 -0.75 9.49
CA ASN A 71 -22.43 -0.66 8.58
C ASN A 71 -22.86 -2.03 8.09
#